data_AF-A0AA96NTV0-F1
#
_entry.id   AF-A0AA96NTV0-F1
#
_cell.length_a   1.000
_cell.length_b   1.000
_cell.length_c   1.000
_cell.angle_alpha   90.00
_cell.angle_beta   90.00
_cell.angle_gamma   90.00
#
_symmetry.space_group_name_H-M   'P 1'
#
loop_
_entity.id
_entity.type
_entity.pdbx_description
1 polymer ?
#
loop_
_entity_poly.entity_id
_entity_poly.type
_entity_poly.pdbx_seq_one_letter_code
_entity_poly.pdbx_strand_id
1 'polypeptide(L)'
;MKLCFPSVTIEDFDFEADWLVKALDSETHRVLFEGQGKNAELEMTIDYQANPKDFEELSIGELVQLPKELFLEAEEEPFQPICEPF
;
A
#
# COMPACT_ATOMS: atom_id res chain seq x y z
N MET A 1 13.94 -5.48 -2.06
CA MET A 1 12.54 -5.11 -1.78
C MET A 1 12.57 -3.71 -1.22
N LYS A 2 11.71 -2.83 -1.72
CA LYS A 2 11.72 -1.39 -1.37
C LYS A 2 10.36 -0.97 -0.83
N LEU A 3 10.32 -0.03 0.11
CA LEU A 3 9.07 0.57 0.55
C LEU A 3 8.42 1.41 -0.54
N CYS A 4 7.08 1.36 -0.58
CA CYS A 4 6.25 2.26 -1.41
C CYS A 4 6.33 3.73 -0.96
N PHE A 5 6.99 4.02 0.17
CA PHE A 5 7.19 5.36 0.72
C PHE A 5 8.66 5.78 0.57
N PRO A 6 9.02 6.52 -0.50
CA PRO A 6 10.43 6.87 -0.77
C PRO A 6 11.04 7.81 0.29
N SER A 7 10.20 8.49 1.08
CA SER A 7 10.61 9.39 2.17
C SER A 7 10.90 8.67 3.50
N VAL A 8 10.61 7.36 3.60
CA VAL A 8 10.72 6.60 4.85
C VAL A 8 11.59 5.36 4.62
N THR A 9 12.46 5.08 5.59
CA THR A 9 13.28 3.86 5.56
C THR A 9 12.50 2.67 6.12
N ILE A 10 12.90 1.44 5.78
CA ILE A 10 12.27 0.23 6.33
C ILE A 10 12.39 0.18 7.87
N GLU A 11 13.46 0.76 8.43
CA GLU A 11 13.71 0.78 9.87
C GLU A 11 12.79 1.74 10.62
N ASP A 12 12.37 2.84 9.97
CA ASP A 12 11.50 3.86 10.54
C ASP A 12 10.00 3.57 10.32
N PHE A 13 9.67 2.69 9.38
CA PHE A 13 8.30 2.29 9.06
C PHE A 13 7.75 1.26 10.05
N ASP A 14 6.53 1.47 10.54
CA ASP A 14 5.86 0.55 11.45
C ASP A 14 4.84 -0.33 10.69
N PHE A 15 5.18 -1.60 10.47
CA PHE A 15 4.31 -2.55 9.77
C PHE A 15 3.11 -3.03 10.61
N GLU A 16 3.14 -2.82 11.93
CA GLU A 16 2.06 -3.24 12.84
C GLU A 16 1.12 -2.08 13.20
N ALA A 17 1.44 -0.85 12.75
CA ALA A 17 0.62 0.32 12.99
C ALA A 17 -0.75 0.21 12.31
N ASP A 18 -1.77 0.73 12.98
CA ASP A 18 -3.11 0.88 12.43
C ASP A 18 -3.13 1.95 11.33
N TRP A 19 -4.07 1.77 10.40
CA TRP A 19 -4.35 2.68 9.29
C TRP A 19 -5.81 3.09 9.33
N LEU A 20 -6.05 4.40 9.33
CA LEU A 20 -7.38 4.98 9.32
C LEU A 20 -7.94 4.99 7.90
N VAL A 21 -9.14 4.43 7.72
CA VAL A 21 -9.90 4.57 6.47
C VAL A 21 -10.41 6.02 6.37
N LYS A 22 -9.71 6.83 5.58
CA LYS A 22 -9.97 8.27 5.45
C LYS A 22 -11.04 8.57 4.42
N ALA A 23 -11.04 7.84 3.30
CA ALA A 23 -12.04 7.99 2.25
C ALA A 23 -12.23 6.69 1.47
N LEU A 24 -13.46 6.49 0.99
CA LEU A 24 -13.86 5.41 0.09
C LEU A 24 -14.41 6.02 -1.19
N ASP A 25 -13.93 5.55 -2.33
CA ASP A 25 -14.46 5.89 -3.65
C ASP A 25 -15.16 4.66 -4.22
N SER A 26 -16.50 4.70 -4.24
CA SER A 26 -17.34 3.61 -4.73
C SER A 26 -17.42 3.53 -6.26
N GLU A 27 -17.02 4.58 -7.00
CA GLU A 27 -16.96 4.52 -8.46
C GLU A 27 -15.70 3.77 -8.90
N THR A 28 -14.56 4.05 -8.24
CA THR A 28 -13.27 3.46 -8.61
C THR A 28 -12.86 2.27 -7.75
N HIS A 29 -13.61 1.96 -6.69
CA HIS A 29 -13.26 0.97 -5.66
C HIS A 29 -11.89 1.23 -5.02
N ARG A 30 -11.57 2.50 -4.78
CA ARG A 30 -10.31 2.92 -4.16
C ARG A 30 -10.53 3.39 -2.74
N VAL A 31 -9.57 3.07 -1.89
CA VAL A 31 -9.60 3.44 -0.48
C VAL A 31 -8.36 4.22 -0.14
N LEU A 32 -8.55 5.39 0.48
CA LEU A 32 -7.48 6.20 1.04
C LEU A 32 -7.30 5.86 2.52
N PHE A 33 -6.09 5.43 2.87
CA PHE A 33 -5.69 5.15 4.22
C PHE A 33 -4.70 6.20 4.72
N GLU A 34 -4.84 6.59 5.99
CA GLU A 34 -3.90 7.45 6.70
C GLU A 34 -3.24 6.65 7.82
N GLY A 35 -1.91 6.55 7.79
CA GLY A 35 -1.16 5.82 8.81
C GLY A 35 -1.33 6.44 10.19
N GLN A 36 -1.15 5.66 11.24
CA GLN A 36 -1.20 6.14 12.62
C GLN A 36 0.16 5.96 13.31
N GLY A 37 0.33 6.59 14.47
CA GLY A 37 1.56 6.46 15.27
C GLY A 37 2.80 6.93 14.49
N LYS A 38 3.76 6.02 14.27
CA LYS A 38 4.98 6.33 13.49
C LYS A 38 4.70 6.63 12.02
N ASN A 39 3.58 6.15 11.50
CA ASN A 39 3.17 6.33 10.11
C ASN A 39 2.19 7.52 9.95
N ALA A 40 2.00 8.36 10.98
CA ALA A 40 0.98 9.43 11.01
C ALA A 40 1.07 10.44 9.85
N GLU A 41 2.24 10.59 9.23
CA GLU A 41 2.46 11.49 8.09
C GLU A 41 2.35 10.78 6.72
N LEU A 42 1.94 9.51 6.70
CA LEU A 42 1.86 8.67 5.51
C LEU A 42 0.42 8.45 5.07
N GLU A 43 0.20 8.53 3.77
CA GLU A 43 -1.07 8.20 3.14
C GLU A 43 -0.84 7.20 2.01
N MET A 44 -1.76 6.24 1.86
CA MET A 44 -1.73 5.26 0.79
C MET A 44 -3.11 5.06 0.18
N THR A 45 -3.16 4.88 -1.13
CA THR A 45 -4.37 4.50 -1.84
C THR A 45 -4.25 3.07 -2.33
N ILE A 46 -5.21 2.22 -1.97
CA ILE A 46 -5.29 0.82 -2.43
C ILE A 46 -6.47 0.68 -3.38
N ASP A 47 -6.26 -0.03 -4.48
CA ASP A 47 -7.27 -0.34 -5.49
C ASP A 47 -7.86 -1.74 -5.22
N TYR A 48 -9.15 -1.78 -4.94
CA TYR A 48 -9.89 -3.00 -4.62
C TYR A 48 -10.71 -3.54 -5.81
N GLN A 49 -10.47 -3.08 -7.05
CA GLN A 49 -11.21 -3.59 -8.22
C GLN A 49 -11.12 -5.12 -8.37
N ALA A 50 -9.98 -5.71 -7.99
CA ALA A 50 -9.80 -7.16 -8.00
C ALA A 50 -10.48 -7.88 -6.82
N ASN A 51 -10.72 -7.18 -5.71
CA ASN A 51 -11.24 -7.73 -4.45
C ASN A 51 -12.40 -6.86 -3.90
N PRO A 52 -13.54 -6.80 -4.60
CA PRO A 52 -14.65 -5.92 -4.23
C PRO A 52 -15.30 -6.29 -2.89
N LYS A 53 -15.18 -7.54 -2.43
CA LYS A 53 -15.70 -7.96 -1.12
C LYS A 53 -14.99 -7.27 0.03
N ASP A 54 -13.66 -7.20 -0.04
CA ASP A 54 -12.85 -6.55 0.99
C ASP A 54 -13.16 -5.05 1.05
N PHE A 55 -13.51 -4.43 -0.10
CA PHE A 55 -13.98 -3.04 -0.14
C PHE A 55 -15.30 -2.84 0.61
N GLU A 56 -16.26 -3.76 0.45
CA GLU A 56 -17.57 -3.68 1.11
C GLU A 56 -17.49 -3.84 2.64
N GLU A 57 -16.42 -4.45 3.15
CA GLU A 57 -16.20 -4.62 4.60
C GLU A 57 -15.62 -3.37 5.27
N LEU A 58 -15.05 -2.42 4.51
CA LEU A 58 -14.40 -1.22 5.04
C LEU A 58 -15.38 -0.07 5.27
N SER A 59 -15.15 0.69 6.35
CA SER A 59 -15.93 1.88 6.67
C SER A 59 -15.04 3.10 6.96
N ILE A 60 -15.44 4.28 6.48
CA ILE A 60 -14.73 5.53 6.81
C ILE A 60 -14.69 5.74 8.33
N GLY A 61 -13.51 6.04 8.87
CA GLY A 61 -13.28 6.20 10.30
C GLY A 61 -12.83 4.93 11.01
N GLU A 62 -12.80 3.79 10.32
CA GLU A 62 -12.29 2.52 10.84
C GLU A 62 -10.76 2.51 10.90
N LEU A 63 -10.22 1.86 11.94
CA LEU A 63 -8.79 1.55 12.05
C LEU A 63 -8.56 0.09 11.67
N VAL A 64 -7.72 -0.14 10.68
CA VAL A 64 -7.39 -1.48 10.19
C VAL A 64 -5.89 -1.70 10.14
N GLN A 65 -5.47 -2.96 10.21
CA GLN A 65 -4.09 -3.35 9.94
C GLN A 65 -3.97 -3.84 8.50
N LEU A 66 -3.00 -3.30 7.77
CA LEU A 66 -2.74 -3.67 6.38
C LEU A 66 -1.59 -4.68 6.31
N PRO A 67 -1.66 -5.68 5.42
CA PRO A 67 -0.59 -6.65 5.27
C PRO A 67 0.68 -5.98 4.74
N LYS A 68 1.83 -6.37 5.30
CA LYS A 68 3.14 -5.77 5.00
C LYS A 68 3.51 -5.81 3.52
N GLU A 69 3.01 -6.81 2.80
CA GLU A 69 3.25 -7.02 1.37
C GLU A 69 2.72 -5.85 0.52
N LEU A 70 1.72 -5.10 1.00
CA LEU A 70 1.20 -3.91 0.31
C LEU A 70 2.17 -2.73 0.35
N PHE A 71 3.07 -2.71 1.33
CA PHE A 71 4.05 -1.63 1.51
C PHE A 71 5.38 -1.94 0.82
N LEU A 72 5.57 -3.14 0.30
CA LEU A 72 6.83 -3.62 -0.24
C LEU A 72 6.72 -3.88 -1.74
N GLU A 73 7.47 -3.13 -2.54
CA GLU A 73 7.72 -3.45 -3.94
C GLU A 73 8.89 -4.44 -4.07
N ALA A 74 8.72 -5.45 -4.92
CA ALA A 74 9.83 -6.26 -5.37
C ALA A 74 10.80 -5.35 -6.14
N GLU A 75 12.10 -5.48 -5.88
CA GLU A 75 13.08 -4.88 -6.77
C GLU A 75 13.01 -5.66 -8.08
N GLU A 76 12.43 -5.07 -9.13
CA GLU A 76 12.62 -5.60 -10.47
C GLU A 76 14.13 -5.57 -10.75
N GLU A 77 14.73 -6.75 -10.91
CA GLU A 77 16.06 -6.81 -11.51
C GLU A 77 15.97 -6.07 -12.86
N PRO A 78 16.88 -5.13 -13.16
CA PRO A 78 16.83 -4.40 -14.42
C PRO A 78 16.86 -5.42 -15.56
N PHE A 79 15.82 -5.39 -16.40
CA PHE A 79 15.67 -6.27 -17.54
C PHE A 79 16.97 -6.24 -18.36
N GLN A 80 17.74 -7.34 -18.35
CA GLN A 80 18.88 -7.50 -19.25
C GLN A 80 18.35 -8.14 -20.53
N PRO A 81 18.18 -7.38 -21.64
CA PRO A 81 17.82 -8.00 -22.90
C PRO A 81 18.95 -8.96 -23.29
N ILE A 82 18.61 -10.23 -23.46
CA ILE A 82 19.53 -11.24 -24.00
C ILE A 82 19.68 -10.88 -25.49
N CYS A 83 20.73 -10.17 -25.85
CA CYS A 83 21.12 -10.01 -27.24
C CYS A 83 21.76 -11.32 -27.71
N GLU A 84 21.00 -12.18 -28.37
CA GLU A 84 21.57 -13.33 -29.08
C GLU A 84 22.41 -12.83 -30.28
N PRO A 85 23.66 -13.27 -30.44
CA PRO A 85 24.43 -12.95 -31.64
C PRO A 85 23.88 -13.73 -32.84
N PHE A 86 23.58 -13.01 -33.93
CA PHE A 86 23.16 -13.54 -35.22
C PHE A 86 24.24 -14.38 -35.92
#